data_AF-A0A1B8QTG6-F1
#
_entry.id   AF-A0A1B8QTG6-F1
#
_cell.length_a   1.000
_cell.length_b   1.000
_cell.length_c   1.000
_cell.angle_alpha   90.00
_cell.angle_beta   90.00
_cell.angle_gamma   90.00
#
_symmetry.space_group_name_H-M   'P 1'
#
loop_
_entity.id
_entity.type
_entity.pdbx_description
1 polymer ?
#
loop_
_entity_poly.entity_id
_entity_poly.type
_entity_poly.pdbx_seq_one_letter_code
_entity_poly.pdbx_strand_id
1 'polypeptide(L)'
;MKIRFLFLIPSILLLTSCSGWFQPLPPYYHWRLHNADALFPESDPDVLTKYVDRRKKDMTDCGIIDWAAGESDNPEVNLCLEKKGWYLEGGPVCENTLMWDRPPCIQWRKKHSKPDAKPWQ
;
A
#
# COMPACT_ATOMS: atom_id res chain seq x y z
N MET A 1 -13.18 59.50 -23.35
CA MET A 1 -12.55 58.33 -24.02
C MET A 1 -13.28 57.07 -23.57
N LYS A 2 -13.97 56.37 -24.48
CA LYS A 2 -14.69 55.11 -24.19
C LYS A 2 -13.69 53.96 -24.27
N ILE A 3 -13.17 53.53 -23.12
CA ILE A 3 -12.32 52.35 -23.03
C ILE A 3 -13.22 51.11 -23.08
N ARG A 4 -13.03 50.32 -24.14
CA ARG A 4 -13.69 49.04 -24.39
C ARG A 4 -13.18 48.00 -23.37
N PHE A 5 -13.94 47.75 -22.31
CA PHE A 5 -13.72 46.62 -21.40
C PHE A 5 -14.47 45.36 -21.90
N LEU A 6 -14.22 44.97 -23.15
CA LEU A 6 -14.60 43.67 -23.68
C LEU A 6 -13.28 42.93 -23.94
N PHE A 7 -13.16 41.67 -23.51
CA PHE A 7 -12.00 40.77 -23.64
C PHE A 7 -11.04 40.55 -22.44
N LEU A 8 -11.51 40.59 -21.19
CA LEU A 8 -10.69 40.11 -20.04
C LEU A 8 -11.42 39.12 -19.12
N ILE A 9 -12.45 38.42 -19.59
CA ILE A 9 -13.25 37.49 -18.75
C ILE A 9 -13.15 35.99 -19.14
N PRO A 10 -12.80 35.53 -20.36
CA PRO A 10 -12.76 34.09 -20.59
C PRO A 10 -11.49 33.39 -20.07
N SER A 11 -10.42 34.12 -19.74
CA SER A 11 -9.10 33.50 -19.50
C SER A 11 -8.89 32.93 -18.09
N ILE A 12 -9.74 33.27 -17.11
CA ILE A 12 -9.58 32.82 -15.71
C ILE A 12 -10.23 31.44 -15.48
N LEU A 13 -11.18 31.02 -16.33
CA LEU A 13 -11.89 29.74 -16.19
C LEU A 13 -11.09 28.51 -16.63
N LEU A 14 -9.94 28.69 -17.29
CA LEU A 14 -9.08 27.56 -17.72
C LEU A 14 -8.08 27.12 -16.64
N LEU A 15 -7.84 27.94 -15.61
CA LEU A 15 -6.86 27.62 -14.56
C LEU A 15 -7.44 26.79 -13.39
N THR A 16 -8.74 26.54 -13.35
CA THR A 16 -9.38 25.76 -12.28
C THR A 16 -9.63 24.29 -12.64
N SER A 17 -9.03 23.78 -13.72
CA SER A 17 -9.31 22.42 -14.22
C SER A 17 -8.30 21.32 -13.82
N CYS A 18 -7.33 21.59 -12.95
CA CYS A 18 -6.24 20.65 -12.64
C CYS A 18 -6.27 20.04 -11.21
N SER A 19 -7.42 19.82 -10.58
CA SER A 19 -7.43 19.35 -9.18
C SER A 19 -8.39 18.22 -8.81
N GLY A 20 -8.98 17.47 -9.76
CA GLY A 20 -9.95 16.45 -9.34
C GLY A 20 -10.16 15.19 -10.19
N TRP A 21 -9.61 15.06 -11.40
CA TRP A 21 -10.05 13.96 -12.27
C TRP A 21 -9.25 12.66 -12.14
N PHE A 22 -8.05 12.70 -11.58
CA PHE A 22 -7.22 11.50 -11.44
C PHE A 22 -7.04 11.15 -9.97
N GLN A 23 -8.01 10.41 -9.41
CA GLN A 23 -7.79 9.72 -8.14
C GLN A 23 -6.84 8.55 -8.40
N PRO A 24 -5.76 8.39 -7.62
CA PRO A 24 -4.91 7.20 -7.73
C PRO A 24 -5.76 5.96 -7.45
N LEU A 25 -5.47 4.88 -8.15
CA LEU A 25 -6.08 3.59 -7.86
C LEU A 25 -5.82 3.23 -6.38
N PRO A 26 -6.79 2.59 -5.71
CA PRO A 26 -6.55 2.10 -4.37
C PRO A 26 -5.37 1.11 -4.37
N PRO A 27 -4.58 1.06 -3.29
CA PRO A 27 -3.52 0.07 -3.17
C PRO A 27 -4.09 -1.33 -3.31
N TYR A 28 -3.39 -2.17 -4.06
CA TYR A 28 -3.64 -3.59 -4.22
C TYR A 28 -3.33 -4.36 -2.93
N TYR A 29 -2.26 -4.01 -2.22
CA TYR A 29 -1.87 -4.70 -0.99
C TYR A 29 -2.49 -4.08 0.26
N HIS A 30 -3.32 -4.87 0.95
CA HIS A 30 -3.88 -4.52 2.25
C HIS A 30 -3.14 -5.27 3.37
N TRP A 31 -2.10 -4.62 3.90
CA TRP A 31 -1.31 -5.14 5.00
C TRP A 31 -2.00 -4.92 6.35
N ARG A 32 -2.05 -5.98 7.16
CA ARG A 32 -2.48 -5.95 8.55
C ARG A 32 -1.39 -6.52 9.45
N LEU A 33 -1.07 -5.84 10.53
CA LEU A 33 -0.14 -6.37 11.51
C LEU A 33 -0.84 -7.44 12.36
N HIS A 34 -0.22 -8.61 12.50
CA HIS A 34 -0.70 -9.65 13.37
C HIS A 34 -0.68 -9.20 14.84
N ASN A 35 -1.75 -9.50 15.57
CA ASN A 35 -1.96 -9.07 16.95
C ASN A 35 -1.91 -7.55 17.15
N ALA A 36 -2.31 -6.77 16.13
CA ALA A 36 -2.35 -5.30 16.21
C ALA A 36 -3.07 -4.83 17.48
N ASP A 37 -4.26 -5.35 17.77
CA ASP A 37 -5.08 -4.93 18.92
C ASP A 37 -4.40 -5.21 20.27
N ALA A 38 -3.58 -6.27 20.36
CA ALA A 38 -2.83 -6.60 21.57
C ALA A 38 -1.58 -5.73 21.72
N LEU A 39 -0.92 -5.39 20.60
CA LEU A 39 0.27 -4.55 20.57
C LEU A 39 -0.06 -3.05 20.71
N PHE A 40 -1.24 -2.66 20.25
CA PHE A 40 -1.74 -1.30 20.14
C PHE A 40 -3.17 -1.24 20.70
N PRO A 41 -3.35 -1.38 22.02
CA PRO A 41 -4.67 -1.37 22.62
C PRO A 41 -5.31 0.03 22.55
N GLU A 42 -6.62 0.09 22.30
CA GLU A 42 -7.37 1.35 22.19
C GLU A 42 -7.31 2.24 23.45
N SER A 43 -6.98 1.66 24.61
CA SER A 43 -6.76 2.40 25.86
C SER A 43 -5.53 3.31 25.82
N ASP A 44 -4.61 3.10 24.88
CA ASP A 44 -3.41 3.91 24.70
C ASP A 44 -3.75 5.21 23.93
N PRO A 45 -3.56 6.40 24.51
CA PRO A 45 -3.90 7.66 23.86
C PRO A 45 -3.09 7.92 22.57
N ASP A 46 -1.92 7.28 22.44
CA ASP A 46 -1.02 7.44 21.28
C ASP A 46 -1.09 6.24 20.32
N VAL A 47 -2.10 5.38 20.44
CA VAL A 47 -2.23 4.11 19.71
C VAL A 47 -2.03 4.27 18.19
N LEU A 48 -2.67 5.28 17.59
CA LEU A 48 -2.60 5.55 16.16
C LEU A 48 -1.18 5.94 15.74
N THR A 49 -0.56 6.85 16.48
CA THR A 49 0.81 7.32 16.21
C THR A 49 1.79 6.15 16.28
N LYS A 50 1.70 5.32 17.32
CA LYS A 50 2.58 4.16 17.50
C LYS A 50 2.41 3.12 16.40
N TYR A 51 1.17 2.86 15.97
CA TYR A 51 0.89 1.95 14.86
C TYR A 51 1.47 2.48 13.53
N VAL A 52 1.27 3.77 13.24
CA VAL A 52 1.80 4.41 12.02
C VAL A 52 3.33 4.45 12.03
N ASP A 53 3.96 4.78 13.16
CA ASP A 53 5.42 4.75 13.30
C ASP A 53 5.97 3.35 13.09
N ARG A 54 5.30 2.32 13.65
CA ARG A 54 5.67 0.92 13.43
C ARG A 54 5.57 0.55 11.95
N ARG A 55 4.48 0.90 11.28
CA ARG A 55 4.28 0.66 9.85
C ARG A 55 5.37 1.31 9.02
N LYS A 56 5.58 2.61 9.20
CA LYS A 56 6.59 3.40 8.48
C LYS A 56 7.97 2.77 8.65
N LYS A 57 8.37 2.49 9.89
CA LYS A 57 9.65 1.86 10.19
C LYS A 57 9.81 0.51 9.49
N ASP A 58 8.86 -0.40 9.67
CA ASP A 58 8.98 -1.75 9.11
C ASP A 58 8.99 -1.76 7.57
N MET A 59 8.16 -0.94 6.95
CA MET A 59 8.11 -0.79 5.50
C MET A 59 9.41 -0.21 4.95
N THR A 60 9.92 0.86 5.55
CA THR A 60 11.20 1.44 5.14
C THR A 60 12.36 0.48 5.37
N ASP A 61 12.40 -0.22 6.51
CA ASP A 61 13.43 -1.23 6.81
C ASP A 61 13.44 -2.36 5.76
N CYS A 62 12.28 -2.72 5.20
CA CYS A 62 12.17 -3.73 4.14
C CYS A 62 12.36 -3.19 2.73
N GLY A 63 12.51 -1.88 2.54
CA GLY A 63 12.75 -1.27 1.22
C GLY A 63 11.53 -0.65 0.52
N ILE A 64 10.39 -0.52 1.22
CA ILE A 64 9.25 0.26 0.71
C ILE A 64 9.42 1.73 1.10
N ILE A 65 9.69 2.58 0.11
CA ILE A 65 9.87 4.02 0.29
C ILE A 65 8.51 4.73 0.48
N ASP A 66 7.53 4.39 -0.35
CA ASP A 66 6.14 4.84 -0.19
C ASP A 66 5.39 3.93 0.80
N TRP A 67 5.71 4.08 2.08
CA TRP A 67 5.09 3.32 3.17
C TRP A 67 3.59 3.62 3.33
N ALA A 68 3.11 4.74 2.77
CA ALA A 68 1.69 5.08 2.79
C ALA A 68 0.93 4.14 1.84
N ALA A 69 1.40 3.99 0.59
CA ALA A 69 0.89 2.99 -0.33
C ALA A 69 1.14 1.57 0.18
N GLY A 70 2.35 1.31 0.72
CA GLY A 70 2.72 -0.01 1.25
C GLY A 70 2.91 -1.06 0.16
N GLU A 71 3.24 -0.65 -1.06
CA GLU A 71 3.33 -1.54 -2.22
C GLU A 71 4.77 -1.82 -2.64
N SER A 72 5.02 -3.05 -3.06
CA SER A 72 6.24 -3.44 -3.74
C SER A 72 5.96 -4.58 -4.71
N ASP A 73 6.51 -4.51 -5.92
CA ASP A 73 6.52 -5.62 -6.86
C ASP A 73 7.65 -6.62 -6.58
N ASN A 74 8.54 -6.30 -5.63
CA ASN A 74 9.64 -7.16 -5.24
C ASN A 74 9.19 -8.18 -4.18
N PRO A 75 9.21 -9.49 -4.48
CA PRO A 75 8.80 -10.53 -3.54
C PRO A 75 9.65 -10.58 -2.26
N GLU A 76 10.94 -10.21 -2.32
CA GLU A 76 11.82 -10.23 -1.13
C GLU A 76 11.44 -9.14 -0.13
N VAL A 77 11.05 -7.96 -0.65
CA VAL A 77 10.54 -6.84 0.16
C VAL A 77 9.24 -7.24 0.86
N ASN A 78 8.32 -7.87 0.13
CA ASN A 78 7.05 -8.33 0.70
C ASN A 78 7.24 -9.47 1.72
N LEU A 79 8.12 -10.42 1.43
CA LEU A 79 8.47 -11.51 2.37
C LEU A 79 9.19 -10.98 3.62
N CYS A 80 9.94 -9.89 3.52
CA CYS A 80 10.51 -9.20 4.67
C CYS A 80 9.42 -8.65 5.61
N LEU A 81 8.36 -8.05 5.05
CA LEU A 81 7.22 -7.57 5.82
C LEU A 81 6.48 -8.71 6.54
N GLU A 82 6.24 -9.83 5.86
CA GLU A 82 5.63 -11.01 6.49
C GLU A 82 6.42 -11.52 7.69
N LYS A 83 7.75 -11.55 7.58
CA LYS A 83 8.62 -11.94 8.71
C LYS A 83 8.53 -10.98 9.89
N LYS A 84 8.18 -9.71 9.66
CA LYS A 84 7.94 -8.71 10.72
C LYS A 84 6.52 -8.77 11.30
N GLY A 85 5.68 -9.67 10.80
CA GLY A 85 4.32 -9.93 11.28
C GLY A 85 3.23 -9.20 10.50
N TRP A 86 3.54 -8.60 9.34
CA TRP A 86 2.55 -7.99 8.47
C TRP A 86 2.00 -9.02 7.48
N TYR A 87 0.68 -9.20 7.42
CA TYR A 87 0.05 -10.17 6.52
C TYR A 87 -0.94 -9.49 5.60
N LEU A 88 -1.05 -9.99 4.37
CA LEU A 88 -2.12 -9.54 3.47
C LEU A 88 -3.44 -10.16 3.91
N GLU A 89 -4.52 -9.41 3.74
CA GLU A 89 -5.88 -9.90 4.00
C GLU A 89 -6.23 -11.15 3.17
N GLY A 90 -5.66 -11.28 1.98
CA GLY A 90 -5.83 -12.43 1.09
C GLY A 90 -4.93 -13.64 1.39
N GLY A 91 -4.17 -13.64 2.49
CA GLY A 91 -3.25 -14.73 2.86
C GLY A 91 -1.79 -14.44 2.52
N PRO A 92 -0.92 -15.47 2.43
CA PRO A 92 0.51 -15.28 2.21
C PRO A 92 0.79 -14.55 0.89
N VAL A 93 1.74 -13.63 0.90
CA VAL A 93 2.08 -12.80 -0.27
C VAL A 93 2.50 -13.63 -1.47
N CYS A 94 3.23 -14.72 -1.23
CA CYS A 94 3.65 -15.62 -2.29
C CYS A 94 2.54 -16.51 -2.83
N GLU A 95 1.36 -16.53 -2.22
CA GLU A 95 0.16 -17.17 -2.77
C GLU A 95 -0.73 -16.17 -3.52
N ASN A 96 -0.38 -14.88 -3.54
CA ASN A 96 -1.09 -13.87 -4.33
C ASN A 96 -0.78 -14.00 -5.83
N THR A 97 -1.77 -13.67 -6.68
CA THR A 97 -1.64 -13.68 -8.16
C THR A 97 -0.45 -12.88 -8.69
N LEU A 98 -0.17 -11.69 -8.16
CA LEU A 98 0.94 -10.84 -8.63
C LEU A 98 2.32 -11.42 -8.31
N MET A 99 2.39 -12.27 -7.29
CA MET A 99 3.64 -12.83 -6.77
C MET A 99 3.81 -14.31 -7.11
N TRP A 100 2.78 -14.95 -7.66
CA TRP A 100 2.74 -16.39 -7.86
C TRP A 100 3.95 -16.88 -8.67
N ASP A 101 4.19 -16.34 -9.85
CA ASP A 101 5.27 -16.83 -10.71
C ASP A 101 6.65 -16.21 -10.39
N ARG A 102 6.77 -15.43 -9.31
CA ARG A 102 8.05 -14.83 -8.92
C ARG A 102 9.00 -15.91 -8.37
N PRO A 103 10.27 -15.98 -8.83
CA PRO A 103 11.19 -17.04 -8.41
C PRO A 103 11.38 -17.19 -6.89
N PRO A 104 11.52 -16.10 -6.10
CA PRO A 104 11.59 -16.21 -4.64
C PRO A 104 10.33 -16.83 -4.04
N CYS A 105 9.16 -16.50 -4.58
CA CYS A 105 7.89 -17.06 -4.13
C CYS A 105 7.69 -18.52 -4.52
N ILE A 106 8.14 -18.94 -5.70
CA ILE A 106 8.14 -20.36 -6.08
C ILE A 106 8.94 -21.20 -5.07
N GLN A 107 10.11 -20.71 -4.64
CA GLN A 107 10.93 -21.44 -3.66
C GLN A 107 10.33 -21.39 -2.26
N TRP A 108 9.71 -20.27 -1.89
CA TRP A 108 8.99 -20.14 -0.62
C TRP A 108 7.82 -21.13 -0.55
N ARG A 109 6.97 -21.20 -1.60
CA ARG A 109 5.78 -22.05 -1.61
C ARG A 109 6.10 -23.54 -1.49
N LYS A 110 7.22 -24.01 -2.06
CA LYS A 110 7.68 -25.40 -1.90
C LYS A 110 7.89 -25.83 -0.44
N LYS A 111 8.14 -24.87 0.46
CA LYS A 111 8.42 -25.14 1.88
C LYS A 111 7.23 -24.83 2.79
N HIS A 112 6.40 -23.87 2.38
CA HIS A 112 5.40 -23.25 3.27
C HIS A 112 3.95 -23.42 2.80
N SER A 113 3.71 -23.57 1.50
CA SER A 113 2.36 -23.68 0.97
C SER A 113 1.79 -25.09 1.10
N LYS A 114 0.47 -25.15 1.15
CA LYS A 114 -0.26 -26.42 1.00
C LYS A 114 -0.10 -26.97 -0.42
N PRO A 115 -0.14 -28.31 -0.62
CA PRO A 115 0.01 -28.92 -1.94
C PRO A 115 -1.01 -28.44 -2.99
N ASP A 116 -2.19 -28.02 -2.54
CA ASP A 116 -3.32 -27.56 -3.35
C ASP A 116 -3.44 -26.03 -3.40
N ALA A 117 -2.45 -25.29 -2.91
CA ALA A 117 -2.40 -23.84 -3.04
C ALA A 117 -2.52 -23.44 -4.51
N LYS A 118 -3.39 -22.47 -4.78
CA LYS A 118 -3.58 -21.85 -6.09
C LYS A 118 -3.78 -20.35 -5.87
N PRO A 119 -3.31 -19.48 -6.77
CA PRO A 119 -3.36 -18.05 -6.52
C PRO A 119 -4.74 -17.44 -6.78
N TRP A 120 -5.66 -18.21 -7.37
CA TRP A 120 -7.05 -17.82 -7.57
C TRP A 120 -7.96 -18.74 -6.76
N GLN A 121 -8.83 -18.16 -5.92
CA GLN A 121 -9.92 -18.91 -5.28
C GLN A 121 -11.03 -19.17 -6.29
#